data_AF-A0AAV2QWQ8-F1
#
_entry.id   AF-A0AAV2QWQ8-F1
#
_cell.length_a   1.000
_cell.length_b   1.000
_cell.length_c   1.000
_cell.angle_alpha   90.00
_cell.angle_beta   90.00
_cell.angle_gamma   90.00
#
_symmetry.space_group_name_H-M   'P 1'
#
loop_
_entity.id
_entity.type
_entity.pdbx_description
1 polymer ?
#
loop_
_entity_poly.entity_id
_entity_poly.type
_entity_poly.pdbx_seq_one_letter_code
_entity_poly.pdbx_strand_id
1 'polypeptide(L)'
;MNPIGLLVSLVAVASASVIPYAVPTSVAVRAPSHDSAIIQSHRLGGNFAYRTDEAHAYAVQTPVLGQRTIPVGVSYHQGTPIVRTSTDYVVSQPIVA
;
A
#
# COMPACT_ATOMS: atom_id res chain seq x y z
N MET A 1 2.74 39.21 -16.39
CA MET A 1 1.93 38.05 -15.93
C MET A 1 0.59 38.57 -15.46
N ASN A 2 -0.53 38.04 -15.97
CA ASN A 2 -1.86 38.51 -15.61
C ASN A 2 -2.31 37.84 -14.30
N PRO A 3 -2.45 38.59 -13.19
CA PRO A 3 -2.76 38.01 -11.87
C PRO A 3 -4.14 37.34 -11.82
N ILE A 4 -5.07 37.80 -12.66
CA ILE A 4 -6.42 37.23 -12.75
C ILE A 4 -6.37 35.82 -13.33
N GLY A 5 -5.56 35.59 -14.37
CA GLY A 5 -5.40 34.27 -14.97
C GLY A 5 -4.78 33.25 -14.00
N LEU A 6 -3.84 33.71 -13.17
CA LEU A 6 -3.21 32.87 -12.15
C LEU A 6 -4.21 32.46 -11.05
N LEU A 7 -5.02 33.39 -10.56
CA LEU A 7 -6.07 33.10 -9.57
C LEU A 7 -7.13 32.14 -10.11
N VAL A 8 -7.58 32.33 -11.35
CA VAL A 8 -8.56 31.43 -11.99
C VAL A 8 -7.98 30.02 -12.14
N SER A 9 -6.71 29.90 -12.54
CA SER A 9 -6.05 28.59 -12.67
C SER A 9 -5.89 27.86 -11.32
N LEU A 10 -5.56 28.60 -10.25
CA LEU A 10 -5.41 28.04 -8.91
C LEU A 10 -6.74 27.55 -8.34
N VAL A 11 -7.81 28.33 -8.52
CA VAL A 11 -9.17 27.94 -8.09
C VAL A 11 -9.65 26.72 -8.87
N ALA A 12 -9.38 26.64 -10.18
CA ALA A 12 -9.74 25.47 -11.00
C ALA A 12 -9.03 24.19 -10.53
N VAL A 13 -7.74 24.25 -10.22
CA VAL A 13 -6.95 23.11 -9.70
C VAL A 13 -7.43 22.71 -8.31
N ALA A 14 -7.69 23.68 -7.43
CA ALA A 14 -8.23 23.42 -6.09
C ALA A 14 -9.59 22.70 -6.17
N SER A 15 -10.48 23.14 -7.06
CA SER A 15 -11.82 22.55 -7.27
C SER A 15 -11.75 21.11 -7.81
N ALA A 16 -10.81 20.81 -8.71
CA ALA A 16 -10.62 19.47 -9.27
C ALA A 16 -10.06 18.47 -8.24
N SER A 17 -9.32 18.95 -7.24
CA SER A 17 -8.69 18.11 -6.22
C SER A 17 -9.65 17.63 -5.12
N VAL A 18 -10.83 18.25 -4.98
CA VAL A 18 -11.80 17.94 -3.91
C VAL A 18 -12.65 16.71 -4.22
N ILE A 19 -12.82 16.34 -5.49
CA ILE A 19 -13.84 15.36 -5.89
C ILE A 19 -13.39 13.88 -5.82
N PRO A 20 -12.11 13.47 -5.95
CA PRO A 20 -11.77 12.05 -5.79
C PRO A 20 -11.33 11.65 -4.37
N TYR A 21 -11.05 12.61 -3.46
CA TYR A 21 -10.52 12.28 -2.12
C TYR A 21 -11.56 12.35 -0.98
N ALA A 22 -12.62 13.14 -1.12
CA ALA A 22 -13.57 13.37 -0.03
C ALA A 22 -14.86 12.53 -0.11
N VAL A 23 -15.14 11.91 -1.25
CA VAL A 23 -16.32 11.05 -1.43
C VAL A 23 -15.83 9.67 -1.82
N PRO A 24 -15.96 8.66 -0.94
CA PRO A 24 -15.62 7.31 -1.31
C PRO A 24 -16.56 6.87 -2.43
N THR A 25 -16.02 6.75 -3.65
CA THR A 25 -16.78 6.28 -4.80
C THR A 25 -17.13 4.81 -4.55
N SER A 26 -18.42 4.51 -4.54
CA SER A 26 -18.91 3.15 -4.43
C SER A 26 -18.48 2.38 -5.68
N VAL A 27 -17.79 1.25 -5.48
CA VAL A 27 -17.38 0.38 -6.58
C VAL A 27 -18.15 -0.94 -6.46
N ALA A 28 -18.72 -1.39 -7.58
CA ALA A 28 -19.30 -2.73 -7.66
C ALA A 28 -18.16 -3.75 -7.74
N VAL A 29 -18.07 -4.62 -6.74
CA VAL A 29 -17.09 -5.70 -6.67
C VAL A 29 -17.80 -7.05 -6.70
N ARG A 30 -17.11 -8.10 -7.16
CA ARG A 30 -17.66 -9.46 -7.09
C ARG A 30 -17.90 -9.85 -5.64
N ALA A 31 -19.03 -10.50 -5.38
CA ALA A 31 -19.37 -11.05 -4.07
C ALA A 31 -19.54 -12.57 -4.15
N PRO A 32 -18.44 -13.35 -4.24
CA PRO A 32 -18.51 -14.80 -4.45
C PRO A 32 -19.28 -15.56 -3.37
N SER A 33 -19.35 -15.01 -2.15
CA SER A 33 -20.15 -15.58 -1.06
C SER A 33 -21.65 -15.60 -1.33
N HIS A 34 -22.13 -14.82 -2.31
CA HIS A 34 -23.52 -14.76 -2.73
C HIS A 34 -23.73 -15.28 -4.16
N ASP A 35 -22.66 -15.75 -4.84
CA ASP A 35 -22.80 -16.41 -6.14
C ASP A 35 -23.61 -17.71 -5.94
N SER A 36 -24.53 -17.99 -6.84
CA SER A 36 -25.28 -19.25 -6.84
C SER A 36 -25.45 -19.77 -8.26
N ALA A 37 -25.66 -21.08 -8.38
CA ALA A 37 -25.97 -21.72 -9.64
C ALA A 37 -26.98 -22.84 -9.39
N ILE A 38 -27.90 -23.02 -10.33
CA ILE A 38 -28.87 -24.11 -10.33
C ILE A 38 -28.56 -25.00 -11.52
N ILE A 39 -28.38 -26.29 -11.26
CA ILE A 39 -28.16 -27.31 -12.29
C ILE A 39 -29.42 -28.16 -12.37
N GLN A 40 -30.01 -28.23 -13.56
CA GLN A 40 -31.20 -29.01 -13.83
C GLN A 40 -30.88 -30.11 -14.83
N SER A 41 -31.50 -31.26 -14.64
CA SER A 41 -31.42 -32.38 -15.59
C SER A 41 -32.82 -32.84 -15.96
N HIS A 42 -33.01 -33.18 -17.23
CA HIS A 42 -34.26 -33.69 -17.78
C HIS A 42 -33.99 -34.91 -18.65
N ARG A 43 -34.90 -35.89 -18.63
CA ARG A 43 -34.90 -37.01 -19.59
C ARG A 43 -35.72 -36.60 -20.81
N LEU A 44 -35.09 -36.48 -21.96
CA LEU A 44 -35.75 -36.14 -23.23
C LEU A 44 -35.51 -37.26 -24.23
N GLY A 45 -36.58 -37.98 -24.62
CA GLY A 45 -36.51 -39.02 -25.66
C GLY A 45 -35.50 -40.15 -25.40
N GLY A 46 -35.22 -40.48 -24.13
CA GLY A 46 -34.23 -41.50 -23.75
C GLY A 46 -32.85 -40.95 -23.37
N ASN A 47 -32.54 -39.69 -23.71
CA ASN A 47 -31.28 -39.01 -23.37
C ASN A 47 -31.41 -38.13 -22.12
N PHE A 48 -30.29 -37.76 -21.51
CA PHE A 48 -30.25 -36.75 -20.45
C PHE A 48 -29.86 -35.38 -21.05
N ALA A 49 -30.72 -34.39 -20.85
CA ALA A 49 -30.44 -32.99 -21.14
C ALA A 49 -30.11 -32.26 -19.84
N TYR A 50 -29.10 -31.40 -19.86
CA TYR A 50 -28.66 -30.62 -18.71
C TYR A 50 -28.76 -29.12 -19.03
N ARG A 51 -29.11 -28.33 -18.01
CA ARG A 51 -29.11 -26.87 -18.06
C ARG A 51 -28.47 -26.34 -16.78
N THR A 52 -27.71 -25.26 -16.91
CA THR A 52 -27.15 -24.52 -15.79
C THR A 52 -27.63 -23.08 -15.87
N ASP A 53 -28.23 -22.59 -14.80
CA ASP A 53 -28.59 -21.19 -14.63
C ASP A 53 -27.65 -20.59 -13.56
N GLU A 54 -26.77 -19.68 -13.99
CA GLU A 54 -25.77 -19.03 -13.14
C GLU A 54 -26.28 -17.66 -12.67
N ALA A 55 -26.10 -17.36 -11.39
CA ALA A 55 -26.44 -16.09 -10.78
C ALA A 55 -25.20 -15.49 -10.12
N HIS A 56 -24.50 -14.64 -10.88
CA HIS A 56 -23.33 -13.93 -10.40
C HIS A 56 -23.72 -12.74 -9.52
N ALA A 57 -23.16 -12.67 -8.33
CA ALA A 57 -23.41 -11.63 -7.36
C ALA A 57 -22.32 -10.55 -7.38
N TYR A 58 -22.80 -9.32 -7.25
CA TYR A 58 -21.99 -8.12 -7.07
C TYR A 58 -22.46 -7.41 -5.81
N ALA A 59 -21.53 -6.90 -5.03
CA ALA A 59 -21.79 -6.06 -3.88
C ALA A 59 -21.21 -4.67 -4.12
N VAL A 60 -21.82 -3.67 -3.49
CA VAL A 60 -21.32 -2.31 -3.49
C VAL A 60 -20.38 -2.16 -2.31
N GLN A 61 -19.11 -1.84 -2.59
CA GLN A 61 -18.13 -1.54 -1.56
C GLN A 61 -17.79 -0.05 -1.61
N THR A 62 -17.91 0.60 -0.46
CA THR A 62 -17.50 2.00 -0.25
C THR A 62 -16.21 1.98 0.58
N PRO A 63 -15.04 2.23 -0.03
CA PRO A 63 -13.78 2.16 0.69
C PRO A 63 -13.65 3.33 1.66
N VAL A 64 -13.17 3.07 2.89
CA VAL A 64 -12.84 4.14 3.84
C VAL A 64 -11.40 4.56 3.60
N LEU A 65 -11.19 5.80 3.15
CA LEU A 65 -9.86 6.38 3.00
C LEU A 65 -9.37 6.90 4.35
N GLY A 66 -8.17 6.49 4.77
CA GLY A 66 -7.55 6.95 6.01
C GLY A 66 -6.03 7.00 5.88
N GLN A 67 -5.42 8.03 6.47
CA GLN A 67 -3.97 8.12 6.56
C GLN A 67 -3.48 7.19 7.68
N ARG A 68 -2.58 6.26 7.35
CA ARG A 68 -1.95 5.36 8.32
C ARG A 68 -0.45 5.63 8.37
N THR A 69 0.05 6.07 9.52
CA THR A 69 1.49 6.10 9.79
C THR A 69 1.96 4.70 10.16
N ILE A 70 2.96 4.17 9.45
CA ILE A 70 3.52 2.84 9.69
C ILE A 70 5.00 3.03 10.07
N PRO A 71 5.50 2.46 11.18
CA PRO A 71 6.90 2.58 11.54
C PRO A 71 7.79 1.92 10.48
N VAL A 72 8.88 2.59 10.12
CA VAL A 72 9.93 2.06 9.25
C VAL A 72 11.14 1.71 10.10
N GLY A 73 11.68 0.50 9.93
CA GLY A 73 12.90 0.08 10.60
C GLY A 73 14.12 0.76 9.97
N VAL A 74 15.03 1.29 10.79
CA VAL A 74 16.31 1.83 10.35
C VAL A 74 17.42 0.91 10.82
N SER A 75 18.33 0.53 9.92
CA SER A 75 19.55 -0.21 10.26
C SER A 75 20.73 0.75 10.32
N TYR A 76 21.56 0.63 11.35
CA TYR A 76 22.80 1.39 11.50
C TYR A 76 24.01 0.45 11.35
N HIS A 77 25.10 0.96 10.79
CA HIS A 77 26.38 0.26 10.70
C HIS A 77 27.39 1.02 11.56
N GLN A 78 28.11 0.36 12.47
CA GLN A 78 29.25 1.03 13.10
C GLN A 78 30.39 1.16 12.08
N GLY A 79 31.06 2.32 12.06
CA GLY A 79 32.27 2.52 11.28
C GLY A 79 33.42 1.62 11.74
N THR A 80 34.45 1.47 10.91
CA THR A 80 35.64 0.68 11.21
C THR A 80 36.32 1.19 12.50
N PRO A 81 36.69 0.31 13.46
CA PRO A 81 37.34 0.73 14.69
C PRO A 81 38.72 1.35 14.41
N ILE A 82 39.00 2.49 15.06
CA ILE A 82 40.32 3.14 15.00
C ILE A 82 41.17 2.63 16.16
N VAL A 83 42.23 1.89 15.86
CA VAL A 83 43.22 1.44 16.85
C VAL A 83 44.34 2.47 16.93
N ARG A 84 44.64 2.98 18.14
CA ARG A 84 45.82 3.83 18.40
C ARG A 84 46.82 3.04 19.23
N THR A 85 48.05 2.93 18.73
CA THR A 85 49.18 2.35 19.47
C THR A 85 50.08 3.47 19.98
N SER A 86 50.39 3.47 21.27
CA SER A 86 51.41 4.35 21.88
C SER A 86 52.67 3.53 22.15
N THR A 87 53.84 4.13 21.94
CA THR A 87 55.14 3.54 22.30
C THR A 87 55.80 4.45 23.32
N ASP A 88 55.98 3.96 24.54
CA ASP A 88 56.65 4.69 25.61
C ASP A 88 58.13 4.26 25.69
N TYR A 89 59.03 5.23 25.83
CA TYR A 89 60.45 4.98 26.06
C TYR A 89 60.74 5.05 27.57
N VAL A 90 61.19 3.94 28.13
CA VAL A 90 61.69 3.88 29.51
C VAL A 90 63.19 4.09 29.49
N VAL A 91 63.65 5.20 30.06
CA VAL A 91 65.08 5.44 30.30
C VAL A 91 65.41 4.97 31.71
N SER A 92 66.23 3.92 31.81
CA SER A 92 66.79 3.46 33.08
C SER A 92 67.85 4.45 33.57
N GLN A 93 67.61 5.09 34.72
CA GLN A 93 68.60 5.95 35.37
C GLN A 93 69.70 5.07 36.01
N PRO A 94 71.00 5.39 35.82
CA PRO A 94 72.06 4.64 36.45
C PRO A 94 72.12 4.92 37.95
N ILE A 95 72.29 3.85 38.74
CA ILE A 95 72.51 3.90 40.19
C ILE A 95 73.91 4.47 40.44
N VAL A 96 74.00 5.60 41.15
CA VAL A 96 75.27 6.14 41.65
C VAL A 96 75.53 5.53 43.02
N ALA A 97 76.68 4.86 43.16
CA ALA A 97 77.16 4.19 44.36
C ALA A 97 77.79 5.17 45.37
#